data_AF-A0A520ENB1-F1
#
_entry.id   AF-A0A520ENB1-F1
#
_cell.length_a   1.000
_cell.length_b   1.000
_cell.length_c   1.000
_cell.angle_alpha   90.00
_cell.angle_beta   90.00
_cell.angle_gamma   90.00
#
_symmetry.space_group_name_H-M   'P 1'
#
loop_
_entity.id
_entity.type
_entity.pdbx_description
1 polymer ?
#
loop_
_entity_poly.entity_id
_entity_poly.type
_entity_poly.pdbx_seq_one_letter_code
_entity_poly.pdbx_strand_id
1 'polypeptide(L)' 'MAQYSEVLDDVFQALADPTRRAVLGRLGSGPATVGELAEPFDMTLP' A
#
# COMPACT_ATOMS: atom_id res chain seq x y z
N MET A 1 -9.38 25.98 -13.77
CA MET A 1 -9.97 24.63 -13.84
C MET A 1 -9.05 23.69 -13.10
N ALA A 2 -9.57 22.84 -12.21
CA ALA A 2 -8.73 21.87 -11.50
C ALA A 2 -8.16 20.86 -12.50
N GLN A 3 -6.89 20.49 -12.33
CA GLN A 3 -6.28 19.37 -13.07
C GLN A 3 -6.83 18.08 -12.46
N TYR A 4 -7.78 17.44 -13.15
CA TYR A 4 -8.26 16.11 -12.79
C TYR A 4 -7.29 15.09 -13.38
N SER A 5 -6.60 14.35 -12.51
CA SER A 5 -5.63 13.32 -12.88
C SER A 5 -6.09 12.00 -12.29
N GLU A 6 -6.57 11.10 -13.14
CA GLU A 6 -7.02 9.77 -12.73
C GLU A 6 -5.91 9.01 -11.98
N VAL A 7 -4.65 9.24 -12.37
CA VAL A 7 -3.48 8.66 -11.69
C VAL A 7 -3.38 9.14 -10.23
N LEU A 8 -3.66 10.41 -9.96
CA LEU A 8 -3.64 10.92 -8.58
C LEU A 8 -4.79 10.33 -7.78
N ASP A 9 -5.97 10.20 -8.37
CA ASP A 9 -7.12 9.56 -7.72
C ASP A 9 -6.78 8.12 -7.33
N ASP A 10 -6.16 7.34 -8.22
CA ASP A 10 -5.71 5.97 -7.94
C ASP A 10 -4.65 5.91 -6.83
N VAL A 11 -3.69 6.83 -6.84
CA VAL A 11 -2.64 6.90 -5.82
C VAL A 11 -3.24 7.24 -4.44
N PHE A 12 -4.10 8.25 -4.36
CA PHE A 12 -4.74 8.62 -3.10
C PHE A 12 -5.70 7.54 -2.61
N GLN A 13 -6.40 6.84 -3.51
CA GLN A 13 -7.23 5.69 -3.18
C GLN A 13 -6.39 4.54 -2.60
N ALA A 14 -5.22 4.25 -3.18
CA ALA A 14 -4.30 3.24 -2.64
C ALA A 14 -3.72 3.63 -1.26
N LEU A 15 -3.50 4.93 -1.02
CA LEU A 15 -3.00 5.43 0.28
C LEU A 15 -4.07 5.53 1.36
N ALA A 16 -5.35 5.49 1.00
CA ALA A 16 -6.45 5.52 1.96
C ALA A 16 -6.52 4.25 2.82
N ASP A 17 -6.01 3.12 2.32
CA ASP A 17 -5.99 1.86 3.06
C ASP A 17 -4.83 1.81 4.09
N PRO A 18 -5.11 1.57 5.40
CA PRO A 18 -4.09 1.54 6.43
C PRO A 18 -3.09 0.40 6.25
N THR A 19 -3.51 -0.75 5.72
CA THR A 19 -2.64 -1.90 5.47
C THR A 19 -1.64 -1.59 4.36
N ARG A 20 -2.08 -0.97 3.26
CA ARG A 20 -1.19 -0.51 2.17
C ARG A 20 -0.16 0.50 2.67
N ARG A 21 -0.55 1.44 3.54
CA ARG A 21 0.40 2.38 4.16
C ARG A 21 1.45 1.67 5.03
N ALA A 22 1.04 0.67 5.79
CA ALA A 22 1.97 -0.13 6.60
C ALA A 22 2.93 -0.96 5.73
N VAL A 23 2.45 -1.56 4.64
CA VAL A 23 3.28 -2.26 3.64
C VAL A 23 4.32 -1.31 3.02
N LEU A 24 3.91 -0.13 2.58
CA LEU A 24 4.83 0.89 2.05
C LEU A 24 5.88 1.30 3.08
N GLY A 25 5.48 1.49 4.35
CA GLY A 25 6.41 1.76 5.44
C GLY A 25 7.46 0.66 5.64
N ARG A 26 7.05 -0.61 5.61
CA ARG A 26 7.97 -1.76 5.74
C ARG A 26 8.94 -1.85 4.56
N LEU A 27 8.48 -1.57 3.34
CA LEU A 27 9.31 -1.57 2.14
C LEU A 27 10.28 -0.38 2.08
N GLY A 28 9.92 0.76 2.69
CA GLY A 28 10.82 1.90 2.85
C GLY A 28 12.07 1.59 3.67
N SER A 29 11.99 0.60 4.58
CA SER A 29 13.12 0.12 5.38
C SER A 29 13.99 -0.91 4.65
N GLY A 30 13.57 -1.40 3.49
CA GLY A 30 14.29 -2.40 2.70
C GLY A 30 13.37 -3.45 2.07
N PRO A 31 13.91 -4.31 1.20
CA PRO A 31 13.14 -5.36 0.54
C PRO A 31 12.50 -6.31 1.56
N ALA A 32 11.38 -6.92 1.16
CA ALA A 32 10.63 -7.88 1.95
C ALA A 32 9.94 -8.89 1.02
N THR A 33 9.74 -10.11 1.50
CA THR A 33 8.91 -11.11 0.83
C THR A 33 7.43 -10.83 1.08
N VAL A 34 6.54 -11.39 0.24
CA VAL A 34 5.09 -11.26 0.41
C VAL A 34 4.64 -11.83 1.76
N GLY A 35 5.25 -12.92 2.22
CA GLY A 35 4.96 -13.51 3.54
C GLY A 35 5.33 -12.58 4.70
N GLU A 36 6.51 -11.96 4.64
CA GLU A 36 6.95 -10.98 5.65
C GLU A 36 6.06 -9.72 5.68
N LEU A 37 5.53 -9.31 4.53
CA LEU A 37 4.58 -8.20 4.46
C LEU A 37 3.20 -8.56 5.00
N ALA A 38 2.80 -9.83 4.89
CA ALA A 38 1.49 -10.30 5.32
C ALA A 38 1.43 -10.70 6.80
N GLU A 39 2.55 -11.10 7.41
CA GLU A 39 2.64 -11.55 8.82
C GLU A 39 1.91 -10.65 9.85
N PRO A 40 1.94 -9.30 9.75
CA PRO A 40 1.28 -8.43 10.72
C PRO A 40 -0.25 -8.32 10.54
N PHE A 41 -0.79 -8.90 9.47
CA PHE A 41 -2.18 -8.74 9.06
C PHE A 41 -2.86 -10.12 9.01
N ASP A 42 -4.12 -10.20 9.44
CA ASP A 42 -4.96 -11.39 9.25
C ASP A 42 -5.42 -11.50 7.77
N MET A 43 -4.45 -11.56 6.85
CA MET A 43 -4.67 -11.65 5.41
C MET A 43 -4.56 -13.09 4.94
N THR A 44 -5.58 -13.57 4.22
CA THR A 44 -5.42 -14.73 3.36
C THR A 44 -4.59 -14.33 2.14
N LEU A 45 -3.41 -14.94 2.01
CA LEU A 45 -2.62 -14.84 0.80
C LEU A 45 -3.38 -15.55 -0.34
N PRO A 46 -3.52 -14.94 -1.53
CA PRO A 46 -4.14 -15.57 -2.69
C PRO A 46 -3.32 -16.76 -3.23
#